data_AF-A0AA35M3I0-F1
#
_entry.id   AF-A0AA35M3I0-F1
#
_cell.length_a   1.000
_cell.length_b   1.000
_cell.length_c   1.000
_cell.angle_alpha   90.00
_cell.angle_beta   90.00
_cell.angle_gamma   90.00
#
_symmetry.space_group_name_H-M   'P 1'
#
loop_
_entity.id
_entity.type
_entity.pdbx_description
1 polymer ?
#
loop_
_entity_poly.entity_id
_entity_poly.type
_entity_poly.pdbx_seq_one_letter_code
_entity_poly.pdbx_strand_id
1 'polypeptide(L)'
;MVSTSTIVTASIATAATGIIGMSHNPQSIRARDEDALANVDAVVYVAYFDFQRRKNPEFRRNLRRNERKQARAEKEEAEASTKRQREAVKLLVDEAVYEGFPTGVEEREAYFNEQVMTGEMLSQDPSKKVESALAFYKGLKVYPAPGDLIKIYDSTVPKPILDILAEMIAYDSSLDIRPRPGGINLADIPNVGLD
;
A
#
# COMPACT_ATOMS: atom_id res chain seq x y z
N MET A 1 -30.93 26.64 -3.40
CA MET A 1 -30.21 25.43 -3.86
C MET A 1 -29.00 25.26 -2.97
N VAL A 2 -29.10 24.41 -1.95
CA VAL A 2 -27.96 24.01 -1.11
C VAL A 2 -28.08 22.51 -0.90
N SER A 3 -27.00 21.83 -1.24
CA SER A 3 -26.77 20.39 -1.18
C SER A 3 -26.27 20.02 0.22
N THR A 4 -26.81 18.96 0.83
CA THR A 4 -26.13 18.23 1.90
C THR A 4 -26.50 16.74 1.83
N SER A 5 -25.63 15.99 1.16
CA SER A 5 -25.62 14.53 1.15
C SER A 5 -24.81 14.07 2.37
N THR A 6 -25.47 13.66 3.44
CA THR A 6 -24.78 13.10 4.63
C THR A 6 -24.78 11.59 4.52
N ILE A 7 -23.70 11.04 3.98
CA ILE A 7 -23.40 9.61 4.06
C ILE A 7 -22.83 9.35 5.46
N VAL A 8 -23.63 8.71 6.32
CA VAL A 8 -23.20 8.24 7.63
C VAL A 8 -22.48 6.90 7.44
N THR A 9 -21.16 6.95 7.28
CA THR A 9 -20.28 5.79 7.46
C THR A 9 -20.20 5.48 8.95
N ALA A 10 -20.94 4.46 9.39
CA ALA A 10 -20.84 3.92 10.73
C ALA A 10 -19.58 3.05 10.84
N SER A 11 -18.50 3.62 11.37
CA SER A 11 -17.34 2.87 11.85
C SER A 11 -17.72 2.13 13.12
N ILE A 12 -17.81 0.80 13.06
CA ILE A 12 -17.97 -0.05 14.24
C ILE A 12 -16.61 -0.10 14.95
N ALA A 13 -16.40 0.80 15.90
CA ALA A 13 -15.27 0.72 16.83
C ALA A 13 -15.63 -0.26 17.96
N THR A 14 -14.95 -1.40 17.96
CA THR A 14 -14.97 -2.39 19.05
C THR A 14 -14.40 -1.76 20.33
N ALA A 15 -15.27 -1.41 21.28
CA ALA A 15 -14.85 -1.07 22.64
C ALA A 15 -14.90 -2.33 23.52
N ALA A 16 -13.74 -2.96 23.70
CA ALA A 16 -13.50 -3.89 24.79
C ALA A 16 -13.39 -3.09 26.10
N THR A 17 -14.13 -3.44 27.15
CA THR A 17 -13.80 -2.95 28.49
C THR A 17 -14.14 -3.98 29.55
N GLY A 18 -13.09 -4.39 30.26
CA GLY A 18 -13.12 -5.40 31.30
C GLY A 18 -13.92 -5.00 32.53
N ILE A 19 -14.50 -6.03 33.13
CA ILE A 19 -15.03 -6.03 34.49
C ILE A 19 -13.84 -5.97 35.45
N ILE A 20 -13.80 -4.99 36.36
CA ILE A 20 -13.29 -5.08 37.76
C ILE A 20 -13.29 -3.66 38.38
N GLY A 21 -13.87 -3.53 39.57
CA GLY A 21 -13.54 -2.45 40.51
C GLY A 21 -14.68 -1.49 40.86
N MET A 22 -15.48 -1.86 41.87
CA MET A 22 -16.41 -0.96 42.56
C MET A 22 -15.64 0.17 43.28
N SER A 23 -15.90 1.43 42.91
CA SER A 23 -15.63 2.60 43.76
C SER A 23 -16.67 3.68 43.44
N HIS A 24 -17.43 4.10 44.46
CA HIS A 24 -18.55 5.01 44.33
C HIS A 24 -18.05 6.45 44.13
N ASN A 25 -18.17 6.97 42.90
CA ASN A 25 -17.97 8.37 42.56
C ASN A 25 -19.28 8.98 41.99
N PRO A 26 -19.90 9.99 42.63
CA PRO A 26 -21.22 10.49 42.26
C PRO A 26 -21.28 11.36 40.98
N GLN A 27 -20.18 11.56 40.25
CA GLN A 27 -20.19 12.29 38.97
C GLN A 27 -20.39 11.42 37.72
N SER A 28 -20.52 10.10 37.86
CA SER A 28 -20.61 9.15 36.75
C SER A 28 -22.03 8.95 36.16
N ILE A 29 -23.05 9.64 36.67
CA ILE A 29 -24.45 9.39 36.29
C ILE A 29 -24.84 10.09 34.98
N ARG A 30 -24.19 11.21 34.62
CA ARG A 30 -24.57 12.01 33.44
C ARG A 30 -24.03 11.49 32.09
N ALA A 31 -23.19 10.45 32.08
CA ALA A 31 -22.57 9.92 30.86
C ALA A 31 -23.23 8.62 30.36
N ARG A 32 -24.22 8.06 31.06
CA ARG A 32 -24.87 6.78 30.67
C ARG A 32 -26.08 6.94 29.75
N ASP A 33 -26.64 8.14 29.66
CA ASP A 33 -27.92 8.35 28.97
C ASP A 33 -27.74 8.61 27.45
N GLU A 34 -26.59 9.12 27.01
CA GLU A 34 -26.34 9.35 25.57
C GLU A 34 -26.08 8.04 24.80
N ASP A 35 -25.37 7.09 25.41
CA ASP A 35 -25.17 5.76 24.83
C ASP A 35 -26.47 4.93 24.83
N ALA A 36 -27.37 5.17 25.79
CA ALA A 36 -28.64 4.47 25.88
C ALA A 36 -29.57 4.85 24.71
N LEU A 37 -29.63 6.13 24.33
CA LEU A 37 -30.48 6.61 23.22
C LEU A 37 -30.02 6.10 21.85
N ALA A 38 -28.70 6.10 21.59
CA ALA A 38 -28.14 5.53 20.35
C ALA A 38 -28.45 4.04 20.19
N ASN A 39 -28.53 3.30 21.31
CA ASN A 39 -28.89 1.88 21.30
C ASN A 39 -30.38 1.64 21.02
N VAL A 40 -31.29 2.51 21.46
CA VAL A 40 -32.72 2.37 21.15
C VAL A 40 -32.97 2.58 19.66
N ASP A 41 -32.35 3.59 19.05
CA ASP A 41 -32.51 3.87 17.61
C ASP A 41 -31.96 2.73 16.74
N ALA A 42 -30.82 2.14 17.12
CA ALA A 42 -30.27 0.98 16.44
C ALA A 42 -31.20 -0.26 16.55
N VAL A 43 -31.75 -0.53 17.74
CA VAL A 43 -32.68 -1.65 17.97
C VAL A 43 -33.98 -1.45 17.18
N VAL A 44 -34.54 -0.24 17.19
CA VAL A 44 -35.74 0.12 16.42
C VAL A 44 -35.46 -0.04 14.92
N TYR A 45 -34.31 0.43 14.42
CA TYR A 45 -33.94 0.28 13.02
C TYR A 45 -33.76 -1.18 12.61
N VAL A 46 -33.13 -2.01 13.45
CA VAL A 46 -32.97 -3.45 13.19
C VAL A 46 -34.34 -4.14 13.11
N ALA A 47 -35.26 -3.83 14.03
CA ALA A 47 -36.61 -4.38 14.02
C ALA A 47 -37.41 -3.96 12.77
N TYR A 48 -37.34 -2.66 12.41
CA TYR A 48 -37.94 -2.13 11.17
C TYR A 48 -37.35 -2.80 9.93
N PHE A 49 -36.02 -2.93 9.87
CA PHE A 49 -35.30 -3.53 8.75
C PHE A 49 -35.69 -5.00 8.55
N ASP A 50 -35.77 -5.80 9.62
CA ASP A 50 -36.19 -7.20 9.52
C ASP A 50 -37.67 -7.33 9.11
N PHE A 51 -38.55 -6.47 9.63
CA PHE A 51 -39.94 -6.40 9.20
C PHE A 51 -40.05 -6.11 7.70
N GLN A 52 -39.35 -5.07 7.23
CA GLN A 52 -39.40 -4.64 5.84
C GLN A 52 -38.77 -5.68 4.89
N ARG A 53 -37.71 -6.37 5.33
CA ARG A 53 -37.08 -7.48 4.60
C ARG A 53 -38.03 -8.66 4.42
N ARG A 54 -38.86 -9.00 5.42
CA ARG A 54 -39.78 -10.14 5.36
C ARG A 54 -41.06 -9.83 4.59
N LYS A 55 -41.61 -8.62 4.74
CA LYS A 55 -42.95 -8.28 4.23
C LYS A 55 -42.95 -7.55 2.88
N ASN A 56 -41.87 -6.87 2.50
CA ASN A 56 -41.85 -6.04 1.29
C ASN A 56 -40.94 -6.63 0.18
N PRO A 57 -41.49 -7.10 -0.95
CA PRO A 57 -40.70 -7.65 -2.05
C PRO A 57 -39.85 -6.58 -2.78
N GLU A 58 -40.33 -5.33 -2.88
CA GLU A 58 -39.57 -4.23 -3.49
C GLU A 58 -38.38 -3.83 -2.61
N PHE A 59 -38.54 -3.83 -1.28
CA PHE A 59 -37.43 -3.60 -0.37
C PHE A 59 -36.29 -4.61 -0.56
N ARG A 60 -36.62 -5.89 -0.71
CA ARG A 60 -35.63 -6.95 -1.01
C ARG A 60 -34.94 -6.75 -2.37
N ARG A 61 -35.69 -6.32 -3.38
CA ARG A 61 -35.14 -6.05 -4.72
C ARG A 61 -34.16 -4.87 -4.67
N ASN A 62 -34.52 -3.80 -3.96
CA ASN A 62 -33.66 -2.64 -3.76
C ASN A 62 -32.42 -2.99 -2.94
N LEU A 63 -32.54 -3.81 -1.89
CA LEU A 63 -31.38 -4.27 -1.11
C LEU A 63 -30.38 -5.02 -1.99
N ARG A 64 -30.84 -6.02 -2.78
CA ARG A 64 -29.97 -6.76 -3.71
C ARG A 64 -29.35 -5.86 -4.79
N ARG A 65 -30.08 -4.84 -5.26
CA ARG A 65 -29.56 -3.87 -6.23
C ARG A 65 -28.47 -3.01 -5.61
N ASN A 66 -28.67 -2.55 -4.37
CA ASN A 66 -27.72 -1.74 -3.63
C ASN A 66 -26.46 -2.53 -3.29
N GLU A 67 -26.58 -3.77 -2.81
CA GLU A 67 -25.44 -4.68 -2.56
C GLU A 67 -24.62 -4.89 -3.84
N ARG A 68 -25.27 -5.18 -4.97
CA ARG A 68 -24.58 -5.31 -6.26
C ARG A 68 -23.92 -4.02 -6.71
N LYS A 69 -24.53 -2.87 -6.45
CA LYS A 69 -23.98 -1.55 -6.79
C LYS A 69 -22.76 -1.24 -5.92
N GLN A 70 -22.82 -1.54 -4.63
CA GLN A 70 -21.69 -1.40 -3.69
C GLN A 70 -20.54 -2.32 -4.10
N ALA A 71 -20.79 -3.60 -4.33
CA ALA A 71 -19.75 -4.53 -4.78
C ALA A 71 -19.11 -4.12 -6.12
N ARG A 72 -19.89 -3.55 -7.05
CA ARG A 72 -19.36 -2.98 -8.29
C ARG A 72 -18.52 -1.73 -8.04
N ALA A 73 -18.99 -0.82 -7.18
CA ALA A 73 -18.27 0.40 -6.84
C ALA A 73 -16.96 0.10 -6.11
N GLU A 74 -16.94 -0.84 -5.15
CA GLU A 74 -15.73 -1.30 -4.47
C GLU A 74 -14.72 -1.90 -5.45
N LYS A 75 -15.19 -2.72 -6.39
CA LYS A 75 -14.34 -3.27 -7.45
C LYS A 75 -13.77 -2.17 -8.35
N GLU A 76 -14.61 -1.24 -8.80
CA GLU A 76 -14.20 -0.10 -9.64
C GLU A 76 -13.21 0.82 -8.91
N GLU A 77 -13.40 1.05 -7.61
CA GLU A 77 -12.49 1.83 -6.77
C GLU A 77 -11.16 1.11 -6.54
N ALA A 78 -11.16 -0.22 -6.35
CA ALA A 78 -9.95 -1.02 -6.29
C ALA A 78 -9.18 -0.99 -7.62
N GLU A 79 -9.86 -1.11 -8.76
CA GLU A 79 -9.25 -0.99 -10.08
C GLU A 79 -8.74 0.44 -10.35
N ALA A 80 -9.48 1.48 -9.94
CA ALA A 80 -9.06 2.86 -10.09
C ALA A 80 -7.87 3.22 -9.20
N SER A 81 -7.85 2.75 -7.94
CA SER A 81 -6.75 2.99 -7.00
C SER A 81 -5.46 2.32 -7.47
N THR A 82 -5.52 1.07 -7.92
CA THR A 82 -4.36 0.39 -8.52
C THR A 82 -3.87 1.15 -9.76
N LYS A 83 -4.77 1.58 -10.66
CA LYS A 83 -4.38 2.39 -11.82
C LYS A 83 -3.70 3.71 -11.42
N ARG A 84 -4.22 4.43 -10.43
CA ARG A 84 -3.61 5.67 -9.92
C ARG A 84 -2.23 5.44 -9.32
N GLN A 85 -2.05 4.35 -8.57
CA GLN A 85 -0.74 3.98 -8.03
C GLN A 85 0.27 3.73 -9.16
N ARG A 86 -0.12 3.00 -10.20
CA ARG A 86 0.72 2.77 -11.38
C ARG A 86 1.09 4.06 -12.11
N GLU A 87 0.12 4.96 -12.28
CA GLU A 87 0.36 6.27 -12.88
C GLU A 87 1.32 7.12 -12.05
N ALA A 88 1.17 7.12 -10.71
CA ALA A 88 2.09 7.80 -9.81
C ALA A 88 3.50 7.24 -9.89
N VAL A 89 3.65 5.91 -9.95
CA VAL A 89 4.95 5.24 -10.13
C VAL A 89 5.64 5.70 -11.42
N LYS A 90 4.91 5.79 -12.53
CA LYS A 90 5.45 6.25 -13.81
C LYS A 90 5.92 7.69 -13.77
N LEU A 91 5.13 8.58 -13.16
CA LEU A 91 5.49 9.99 -12.99
C LEU A 91 6.79 10.14 -12.19
N LEU A 92 6.97 9.37 -11.12
CA LEU A 92 8.20 9.39 -10.33
C LEU A 92 9.42 8.90 -11.12
N VAL A 93 9.24 7.89 -11.98
CA VAL A 93 10.31 7.41 -12.87
C VAL A 93 10.66 8.47 -13.90
N ASP A 94 9.67 9.11 -14.53
CA ASP A 94 9.90 10.19 -15.50
C ASP A 94 10.62 11.37 -14.85
N GLU A 95 10.24 11.74 -13.63
CA GLU A 95 10.90 12.79 -12.84
C GLU A 95 12.36 12.43 -12.56
N ALA A 96 12.63 11.21 -12.09
CA ALA A 96 13.99 10.74 -11.84
C ALA A 96 14.86 10.73 -13.12
N VAL A 97 14.29 10.37 -14.26
CA VAL A 97 14.99 10.40 -15.56
C VAL A 97 15.23 11.84 -16.02
N TYR A 98 14.28 12.74 -15.78
CA TYR A 98 14.39 14.16 -16.12
C TYR A 98 15.42 14.90 -15.26
N GLU A 99 15.51 14.60 -13.96
CA GLU A 99 16.58 15.09 -13.06
C GLU A 99 17.97 14.73 -13.59
N GLY A 100 18.08 13.57 -14.26
CA GLY A 100 19.32 13.04 -14.78
C GLY A 100 20.15 12.31 -13.73
N PHE A 101 21.21 11.65 -14.19
CA PHE A 101 22.08 10.82 -13.36
C PHE A 101 23.53 11.29 -13.46
N PRO A 102 24.32 11.17 -12.38
CA PRO A 102 25.73 11.53 -12.41
C PRO A 102 26.49 10.70 -13.45
N THR A 103 27.42 11.35 -14.16
CA THR A 103 28.23 10.70 -15.20
C THR A 103 29.62 10.31 -14.71
N GLY A 104 30.13 10.97 -13.66
CA GLY A 104 31.43 10.67 -13.05
C GLY A 104 31.45 9.27 -12.40
N VAL A 105 32.58 8.58 -12.42
CA VAL A 105 32.71 7.26 -11.77
C VAL A 105 32.52 7.41 -10.25
N GLU A 106 33.25 8.33 -9.63
CA GLU A 106 33.19 8.60 -8.19
C GLU A 106 31.81 9.12 -7.75
N GLU A 107 31.23 10.06 -8.51
CA GLU A 107 29.89 10.59 -8.25
C GLU A 107 28.81 9.51 -8.37
N ARG A 108 28.94 8.56 -9.31
CA ARG A 108 28.01 7.43 -9.43
C ARG A 108 28.09 6.47 -8.26
N GLU A 109 29.29 6.19 -7.75
CA GLU A 109 29.46 5.35 -6.57
C GLU A 109 28.87 6.01 -5.32
N ALA A 110 29.11 7.31 -5.14
CA ALA A 110 28.52 8.07 -4.04
C ALA A 110 26.98 8.09 -4.12
N TYR A 111 26.44 8.41 -5.30
CA TYR A 111 25.00 8.40 -5.55
C TYR A 111 24.39 7.02 -5.34
N PHE A 112 25.04 5.96 -5.83
CA PHE A 112 24.58 4.59 -5.61
C PHE A 112 24.46 4.26 -4.12
N ASN A 113 25.49 4.56 -3.32
CA ASN A 113 25.49 4.30 -1.89
C ASN A 113 24.38 5.09 -1.17
N GLU A 114 24.22 6.37 -1.51
CA GLU A 114 23.15 7.21 -0.96
C GLU A 114 21.76 6.64 -1.28
N GLN A 115 21.53 6.21 -2.53
CA GLN A 115 20.26 5.65 -2.94
C GLN A 115 19.98 4.29 -2.29
N VAL A 116 20.99 3.42 -2.13
CA VAL A 116 20.82 2.15 -1.42
C VAL A 116 20.48 2.37 0.05
N MET A 117 21.23 3.24 0.75
CA MET A 117 20.95 3.57 2.14
C MET A 117 19.55 4.18 2.31
N THR A 118 19.16 5.08 1.41
CA THR A 118 17.82 5.69 1.40
C THR A 118 16.73 4.63 1.15
N GLY A 119 16.94 3.75 0.18
CA GLY A 119 16.04 2.65 -0.17
C GLY A 119 15.83 1.69 1.00
N GLU A 120 16.92 1.30 1.67
CA GLU A 120 16.88 0.44 2.86
C GLU A 120 16.16 1.11 4.02
N MET A 121 16.46 2.37 4.32
CA MET A 121 15.77 3.12 5.37
C MET A 121 14.26 3.20 5.11
N LEU A 122 13.86 3.52 3.87
CA LEU A 122 12.45 3.61 3.49
C LEU A 122 11.76 2.24 3.45
N SER A 123 12.51 1.16 3.18
CA SER A 123 11.97 -0.19 3.14
C SER A 123 11.45 -0.68 4.50
N GLN A 124 11.91 -0.06 5.59
CA GLN A 124 11.44 -0.37 6.95
C GLN A 124 9.99 0.08 7.18
N ASP A 125 9.50 1.06 6.41
CA ASP A 125 8.14 1.58 6.50
C ASP A 125 7.26 1.01 5.38
N PRO A 126 6.25 0.16 5.71
CA PRO A 126 5.34 -0.41 4.72
C PRO A 126 4.53 0.64 3.95
N SER A 127 4.44 1.88 4.45
CA SER A 127 3.77 3.01 3.80
C SER A 127 4.59 3.56 2.62
N LYS A 128 5.92 3.41 2.67
CA LYS A 128 6.87 4.09 1.77
C LYS A 128 7.51 3.16 0.74
N LYS A 129 6.78 2.12 0.36
CA LYS A 129 7.28 1.09 -0.59
C LYS A 129 7.60 1.67 -1.96
N VAL A 130 6.84 2.67 -2.40
CA VAL A 130 7.01 3.31 -3.71
C VAL A 130 8.30 4.12 -3.72
N GLU A 131 8.55 4.90 -2.67
CA GLU A 131 9.73 5.73 -2.50
C GLU A 131 11.00 4.88 -2.30
N SER A 132 10.87 3.78 -1.55
CA SER A 132 11.94 2.79 -1.41
C SER A 132 12.29 2.16 -2.77
N ALA A 133 11.29 1.72 -3.55
CA ALA A 133 11.50 1.18 -4.89
C ALA A 133 12.15 2.21 -5.83
N LEU A 134 11.76 3.49 -5.74
CA LEU A 134 12.35 4.56 -6.53
C LEU A 134 13.84 4.74 -6.23
N ALA A 135 14.24 4.68 -4.97
CA ALA A 135 15.66 4.76 -4.58
C ALA A 135 16.46 3.57 -5.13
N PHE A 136 15.92 2.34 -5.04
CA PHE A 136 16.57 1.16 -5.65
C PHE A 136 16.64 1.25 -7.18
N TYR A 137 15.62 1.80 -7.84
CA TYR A 137 15.64 2.09 -9.28
C TYR A 137 16.75 3.09 -9.64
N LYS A 138 16.87 4.19 -8.89
CA LYS A 138 17.94 5.19 -9.06
C LYS A 138 19.33 4.56 -8.88
N GLY A 139 19.47 3.63 -7.92
CA GLY A 139 20.69 2.83 -7.72
C GLY A 139 21.01 1.92 -8.91
N LEU A 140 20.02 1.19 -9.45
CA LEU A 140 20.19 0.35 -10.65
C LEU A 140 20.64 1.16 -11.86
N LYS A 141 20.17 2.40 -12.00
CA LYS A 141 20.49 3.27 -13.13
C LYS A 141 21.96 3.68 -13.23
N VAL A 142 22.59 3.90 -12.09
CA VAL A 142 24.00 4.34 -12.05
C VAL A 142 24.98 3.15 -12.03
N TYR A 143 24.49 1.93 -11.79
CA TYR A 143 25.31 0.74 -11.65
C TYR A 143 25.75 0.18 -13.03
N PRO A 144 27.03 -0.20 -13.21
CA PRO A 144 27.57 -0.62 -14.52
C PRO A 144 27.02 -1.97 -15.02
N ALA A 145 26.51 -2.83 -14.13
CA ALA A 145 25.97 -4.16 -14.44
C ALA A 145 24.64 -4.42 -13.68
N PRO A 146 23.52 -3.77 -14.05
CA PRO A 146 22.27 -3.82 -13.29
C PRO A 146 21.70 -5.24 -13.12
N GLY A 147 22.01 -6.15 -14.06
CA GLY A 147 21.61 -7.57 -13.99
C GLY A 147 22.27 -8.39 -12.88
N ASP A 148 23.42 -7.94 -12.32
CA ASP A 148 24.01 -8.59 -11.15
C ASP A 148 23.46 -7.98 -9.85
N LEU A 149 23.21 -6.67 -9.85
CA LEU A 149 22.64 -5.98 -8.70
C LEU A 149 21.20 -6.44 -8.40
N ILE A 150 20.39 -6.72 -9.42
CA ILE A 150 19.03 -7.24 -9.22
C ILE A 150 19.03 -8.60 -8.49
N LYS A 151 20.06 -9.44 -8.68
CA LYS A 151 20.17 -10.73 -7.99
C LYS A 151 20.38 -10.54 -6.48
N ILE A 152 21.14 -9.51 -6.10
CA ILE A 152 21.33 -9.16 -4.70
C ILE A 152 20.01 -8.65 -4.12
N TYR A 153 19.31 -7.77 -4.84
CA TYR A 153 18.03 -7.23 -4.40
C TYR A 153 16.94 -8.30 -4.23
N ASP A 154 16.91 -9.34 -5.07
CA ASP A 154 15.97 -10.46 -4.90
C ASP A 154 16.13 -11.18 -3.54
N SER A 155 17.33 -11.11 -2.95
CA SER A 155 17.62 -11.72 -1.64
C SER A 155 17.50 -10.76 -0.46
N THR A 156 17.76 -9.47 -0.64
CA THR A 156 17.84 -8.49 0.46
C THR A 156 16.60 -7.60 0.59
N VAL A 157 15.87 -7.36 -0.50
CA VAL A 157 14.74 -6.42 -0.53
C VAL A 157 13.41 -7.17 -0.38
N PRO A 158 12.46 -6.69 0.44
CA PRO A 158 11.13 -7.29 0.57
C PRO A 158 10.36 -7.37 -0.76
N LYS A 159 9.66 -8.49 -0.98
CA LYS A 159 8.84 -8.75 -2.19
C LYS A 159 7.91 -7.60 -2.62
N PRO A 160 7.16 -6.93 -1.70
CA PRO A 160 6.27 -5.85 -2.11
C PRO A 160 6.98 -4.65 -2.75
N ILE A 161 8.27 -4.44 -2.46
CA ILE A 161 9.09 -3.36 -3.04
C ILE A 161 9.65 -3.83 -4.40
N LEU A 162 10.06 -5.09 -4.49
CA LEU A 162 10.51 -5.71 -5.75
C LEU A 162 9.40 -5.71 -6.82
N ASP A 163 8.14 -5.95 -6.44
CA ASP A 163 7.01 -5.90 -7.37
C ASP A 163 6.84 -4.50 -8.00
N ILE A 164 6.99 -3.45 -7.18
CA ILE A 164 6.92 -2.05 -7.66
C ILE A 164 8.16 -1.71 -8.51
N LEU A 165 9.34 -2.16 -8.07
CA LEU A 165 10.58 -1.98 -8.81
C LEU A 165 10.51 -2.64 -10.19
N ALA A 166 9.94 -3.84 -10.30
CA ALA A 166 9.71 -4.53 -11.56
C ALA A 166 8.78 -3.73 -12.48
N GLU A 167 7.76 -3.05 -11.93
CA GLU A 167 6.91 -2.15 -12.70
C GLU A 167 7.68 -0.93 -13.22
N MET A 168 8.53 -0.31 -12.40
CA MET A 168 9.40 0.81 -12.81
C MET A 168 10.36 0.39 -13.94
N ILE A 169 10.99 -0.78 -13.80
CA ILE A 169 11.88 -1.36 -14.82
C ILE A 169 11.13 -1.64 -16.12
N ALA A 170 9.93 -2.24 -16.03
CA ALA A 170 9.14 -2.57 -17.22
C ALA A 170 8.69 -1.32 -17.97
N TYR A 171 8.48 -0.20 -17.26
CA TYR A 171 8.19 1.09 -17.86
C TYR A 171 9.43 1.70 -18.53
N ASP A 172 10.59 1.62 -17.87
CA ASP A 172 11.83 2.16 -18.39
C ASP A 172 12.67 1.14 -19.19
N SER A 173 12.38 1.08 -20.48
CA SER A 173 13.09 0.25 -21.46
C SER A 173 14.59 0.56 -21.64
N SER A 174 15.10 1.68 -21.10
CA SER A 174 16.52 2.02 -21.21
C SER A 174 17.41 1.26 -20.22
N LEU A 175 16.82 0.58 -19.22
CA LEU A 175 17.55 -0.24 -18.27
C LEU A 175 17.65 -1.70 -18.80
N ASP A 176 18.81 -2.07 -19.35
CA ASP A 176 19.03 -3.45 -19.82
C ASP A 176 19.45 -4.37 -18.66
N ILE A 177 18.49 -5.11 -18.09
CA ILE A 177 18.73 -6.10 -17.01
C ILE A 177 19.18 -7.46 -17.58
N ARG A 178 19.28 -7.62 -18.89
CA ARG A 178 19.66 -8.91 -19.47
C ARG A 178 21.04 -9.32 -18.96
N PRO A 179 21.21 -10.59 -18.51
CA PRO A 179 22.53 -11.08 -18.16
C PRO A 179 23.42 -10.99 -19.40
N ARG A 180 24.48 -10.20 -19.29
CA ARG A 180 25.43 -9.98 -20.39
C ARG A 180 26.14 -11.32 -20.67
N PRO A 181 26.12 -11.85 -21.91
CA PRO A 181 26.85 -13.07 -22.23
C PRO A 181 28.34 -12.74 -22.19
N GLY A 182 28.99 -13.02 -21.05
CA GLY A 182 30.41 -12.72 -20.81
C GLY A 182 30.74 -12.05 -19.47
N GLY A 183 29.75 -11.77 -18.61
CA GLY A 183 30.03 -11.46 -17.20
C GLY A 183 30.59 -12.69 -16.49
N ILE A 184 31.69 -12.56 -15.74
CA ILE A 184 32.23 -13.65 -14.93
C ILE A 184 31.12 -14.10 -13.97
N ASN A 185 30.60 -15.31 -14.15
CA ASN A 185 29.70 -15.91 -13.18
C ASN A 185 30.52 -16.14 -11.90
N LEU A 186 30.30 -15.31 -10.88
CA LEU A 186 30.96 -15.44 -9.57
C LEU A 186 30.69 -16.81 -8.92
N ALA A 187 29.61 -17.49 -9.32
CA ALA A 187 29.27 -18.86 -8.94
C ALA A 187 30.14 -19.94 -9.62
N ASP A 188 30.83 -19.62 -10.72
CA ASP A 188 31.68 -20.54 -11.47
C ASP A 188 33.17 -20.41 -11.10
N ILE A 189 33.53 -19.54 -10.13
CA ILE A 189 34.91 -19.46 -9.63
C ILE A 189 35.13 -20.65 -8.69
N PRO A 190 35.99 -21.63 -9.04
CA PRO A 190 36.30 -22.73 -8.15
C PRO A 190 36.94 -22.18 -6.88
N ASN A 191 36.42 -22.59 -5.73
CA ASN A 191 36.98 -22.31 -4.42
C ASN A 191 38.37 -22.96 -4.34
N VAL A 192 39.41 -22.24 -4.75
CA VAL A 192 40.80 -22.66 -4.58
C VAL A 192 41.14 -22.55 -3.11
N GLY A 193 40.96 -23.67 -2.41
CA GLY A 193 41.43 -23.86 -1.05
C GLY A 193 42.92 -23.58 -0.99
N LEU A 194 43.29 -22.55 -0.23
CA LEU A 194 44.65 -22.33 0.25
C LEU A 194 44.85 -23.29 1.42
N ASP A 195 45.42 -24.45 1.14
CA ASP A 195 46.13 -25.31 2.10
C ASP A 195 47.63 -25.22 1.80
#